data_AF-A0A352GLP3-F1
#
_entry.id   AF-A0A352GLP3-F1
#
_cell.length_a   1.000
_cell.length_b   1.000
_cell.length_c   1.000
_cell.angle_alpha   90.00
_cell.angle_beta   90.00
_cell.angle_gamma   90.00
#
_symmetry.space_group_name_H-M   'P 1'
#
loop_
_entity.id
_entity.type
_entity.pdbx_description
1 polymer ?
#
loop_
_entity_poly.entity_id
_entity_poly.type
_entity_poly.pdbx_seq_one_letter_code
_entity_poly.pdbx_strand_id
1 'polypeptide(L)'
;MTADSSPPPGPKGARPTASLVGLLAGPALCLALAALPAPEGLGREAWLTAGVAIWMAVWWLTQAVPLAVTALLPALLFPMLGIAKAADAAHPYAHPLVFLFLGGFVIALTIERWNLHRRVAIAIVTVAGVRPDRLIGGFMLATAGLSMWVSNTATTLMMVPIGLSVVAFIEGHRQNGAPPTPAQDRFARGLLLAIAYAASIGGTATLIGTPPNAFLAGYLAQNHGVDLGFARWMLLGIPLATVMLLAA
;
A
#
# COMPACT_ATOMS: atom_id res chain seq x y z
N MET A 1 26.41 -38.08 10.31
CA MET A 1 26.39 -37.10 9.19
C MET A 1 25.20 -36.18 9.39
N THR A 2 25.39 -35.08 10.10
CA THR A 2 24.38 -34.04 10.29
C THR A 2 24.44 -33.11 9.08
N ALA A 3 23.43 -33.18 8.21
CA ALA A 3 23.32 -32.28 7.08
C ALA A 3 23.04 -30.87 7.60
N ASP A 4 23.97 -29.96 7.31
CA ASP A 4 23.88 -28.53 7.57
C ASP A 4 22.64 -27.96 6.87
N SER A 5 21.66 -27.51 7.66
CA SER A 5 20.35 -27.04 7.20
C SER A 5 20.30 -25.52 7.03
N SER A 6 21.43 -24.87 6.77
CA SER A 6 21.45 -23.44 6.48
C SER A 6 20.81 -23.15 5.11
N PRO A 7 19.81 -22.26 5.04
CA PRO A 7 19.21 -21.85 3.77
C PRO A 7 20.29 -21.21 2.87
N PRO A 8 20.24 -21.40 1.54
CA PRO A 8 21.21 -20.81 0.63
C PRO A 8 21.19 -19.27 0.77
N PRO A 9 22.35 -18.59 0.70
CA PRO A 9 22.39 -17.14 0.75
C PRO A 9 21.53 -16.59 -0.38
N GLY A 10 20.53 -15.78 -0.02
CA GLY A 10 19.66 -15.12 -1.00
C GLY A 10 20.47 -14.28 -1.99
N PRO A 11 19.95 -14.06 -3.21
CA PRO A 11 20.65 -13.27 -4.21
C PRO A 11 21.00 -11.89 -3.64
N LYS A 12 22.30 -11.56 -3.60
CA LYS A 12 22.77 -10.22 -3.24
C LYS A 12 22.23 -9.26 -4.31
N GLY A 13 21.11 -8.62 -4.02
CA GLY A 13 20.51 -7.64 -4.91
C GLY A 13 21.56 -6.58 -5.24
N ALA A 14 21.96 -6.52 -6.51
CA ALA A 14 22.68 -5.36 -7.01
C ALA A 14 21.84 -4.14 -6.64
N ARG A 15 22.36 -3.24 -5.79
CA ARG A 15 21.67 -1.97 -5.55
C ARG A 15 21.55 -1.32 -6.94
N PRO A 16 20.33 -1.10 -7.46
CA PRO A 16 20.19 -0.48 -8.77
C PRO A 16 20.94 0.85 -8.68
N THR A 17 21.78 1.17 -9.66
CA THR A 17 22.59 2.40 -9.72
C THR A 17 21.75 3.66 -9.46
N ALA A 18 20.46 3.62 -9.79
CA ALA A 18 19.45 4.64 -9.44
C ALA A 18 19.32 4.91 -7.92
N SER A 19 19.47 3.91 -7.07
CA SER A 19 19.41 4.03 -5.60
C SER A 19 20.59 4.82 -5.04
N LEU A 20 21.80 4.65 -5.61
CA LEU A 20 22.99 5.38 -5.15
C LEU A 20 22.95 6.86 -5.58
N VAL A 21 22.55 7.12 -6.83
CA VAL A 21 22.38 8.50 -7.32
C VAL A 21 21.31 9.22 -6.51
N GLY A 22 20.16 8.58 -6.27
CA GLY A 22 19.10 9.14 -5.42
C GLY A 22 19.54 9.39 -3.99
N LEU A 23 20.36 8.50 -3.42
CA LEU A 23 20.87 8.62 -2.05
C LEU A 23 21.67 9.91 -1.85
N LEU A 24 22.53 10.26 -2.81
CA LEU A 24 23.39 11.45 -2.75
C LEU A 24 22.70 12.71 -3.29
N ALA A 25 21.83 12.58 -4.29
CA ALA A 25 21.16 13.71 -4.92
C ALA A 25 20.25 14.49 -3.95
N GLY A 26 19.51 13.79 -3.07
CA GLY A 26 18.63 14.43 -2.10
C GLY A 26 19.37 15.41 -1.16
N PRO A 27 20.37 14.94 -0.39
CA PRO A 27 21.20 15.79 0.45
C PRO A 27 21.92 16.89 -0.33
N ALA A 28 22.48 16.56 -1.51
CA ALA A 28 23.19 17.54 -2.34
C ALA A 28 22.29 18.69 -2.79
N LEU A 29 21.06 18.40 -3.21
CA LEU A 29 20.07 19.42 -3.59
C LEU A 29 19.63 20.25 -2.37
N CYS A 30 19.40 19.63 -1.23
CA CYS A 30 19.09 20.35 0.01
C CYS A 30 20.22 21.32 0.41
N LEU A 31 21.47 20.87 0.33
CA LEU A 31 22.65 21.69 0.63
C LEU A 31 22.82 22.83 -0.39
N ALA A 32 22.58 22.55 -1.68
CA ALA A 32 22.62 23.58 -2.72
C ALA A 32 21.55 24.67 -2.49
N LEU A 33 20.31 24.28 -2.14
CA LEU A 33 19.29 25.25 -1.74
C LEU A 33 19.70 26.03 -0.49
N ALA A 34 20.20 25.35 0.54
CA ALA A 34 20.66 26.01 1.76
C ALA A 34 21.80 27.01 1.48
N ALA A 35 22.67 26.76 0.51
CA ALA A 35 23.73 27.69 0.12
C ALA A 35 23.20 28.94 -0.61
N LEU A 36 22.06 28.84 -1.30
CA LEU A 36 21.42 29.96 -1.99
C LEU A 36 20.66 30.86 -0.99
N PRO A 37 20.60 32.19 -1.25
CA PRO A 37 19.75 33.08 -0.49
C PRO A 37 18.28 32.71 -0.71
N ALA A 38 17.45 32.94 0.32
CA ALA A 38 16.02 32.73 0.19
C ALA A 38 15.45 33.73 -0.85
N PRO A 39 14.51 33.30 -1.71
CA PRO A 39 13.80 34.20 -2.62
C PRO A 39 13.11 35.34 -1.87
N GLU A 40 12.91 36.48 -2.54
CA GLU A 40 12.21 37.63 -1.96
C GLU A 40 10.82 37.23 -1.43
N GLY A 41 10.52 37.68 -0.21
CA GLY A 41 9.26 37.37 0.48
C GLY A 41 9.25 36.03 1.23
N LEU A 42 10.32 35.22 1.15
CA LEU A 42 10.40 33.93 1.84
C LEU A 42 11.36 33.97 3.04
N GLY A 43 10.88 33.54 4.21
CA GLY A 43 11.73 33.38 5.39
C GLY A 43 12.80 32.29 5.19
N ARG A 44 13.94 32.43 5.87
CA ARG A 44 15.04 31.45 5.79
C ARG A 44 14.60 30.05 6.22
N GLU A 45 13.78 29.95 7.26
CA GLU A 45 13.23 28.69 7.76
C GLU A 45 12.35 27.98 6.72
N ALA A 46 11.51 28.75 6.01
CA ALA A 46 10.67 28.23 4.92
C ALA A 46 11.52 27.72 3.74
N TRP A 47 12.63 28.40 3.43
CA TRP A 47 13.56 27.98 2.38
C TRP A 47 14.30 26.68 2.73
N LEU A 48 14.75 26.55 3.98
CA LEU A 48 15.35 25.31 4.46
C LEU A 48 14.35 24.16 4.50
N THR A 49 13.10 24.44 4.88
CA THR A 49 12.00 23.47 4.84
C THR A 49 11.78 22.95 3.41
N ALA A 50 11.80 23.83 2.41
CA ALA A 50 11.71 23.44 1.00
C ALA A 50 12.89 22.55 0.58
N GLY A 51 14.11 22.84 1.04
CA GLY A 51 15.28 21.98 0.81
C GLY A 51 15.11 20.57 1.38
N VAL A 52 14.62 20.45 2.62
CA VAL A 52 14.30 19.16 3.24
C VAL A 52 13.19 18.44 2.47
N ALA A 53 12.15 19.15 2.02
CA ALA A 53 11.07 18.58 1.22
C ALA A 53 11.57 18.03 -0.13
N ILE A 54 12.50 18.74 -0.80
CA ILE A 54 13.13 18.27 -2.05
C ILE A 54 13.94 17.01 -1.79
N TRP A 55 14.73 16.97 -0.72
CA TRP A 55 15.45 15.76 -0.33
C TRP A 55 14.48 14.59 -0.15
N MET A 56 13.41 14.79 0.63
CA MET A 56 12.38 13.76 0.83
C MET A 56 11.75 13.29 -0.49
N ALA A 57 11.40 14.22 -1.38
CA ALA A 57 10.82 13.91 -2.68
C ALA A 57 11.78 13.05 -3.54
N VAL A 58 13.06 13.40 -3.61
CA VAL A 58 14.07 12.62 -4.34
C VAL A 58 14.18 11.21 -3.76
N TRP A 59 14.27 11.07 -2.44
CA TRP A 59 14.38 9.75 -1.80
C TRP A 59 13.11 8.90 -1.97
N TRP A 60 11.92 9.49 -1.93
CA TRP A 60 10.68 8.75 -2.18
C TRP A 60 10.53 8.32 -3.64
N LEU A 61 10.84 9.20 -4.60
CA LEU A 61 10.74 8.89 -6.03
C LEU A 61 11.77 7.85 -6.48
N THR A 62 12.99 7.93 -5.96
CA THR A 62 14.08 7.00 -6.30
C THR A 62 14.10 5.74 -5.44
N GLN A 63 13.32 5.71 -4.36
CA GLN A 63 13.36 4.67 -3.32
C GLN A 63 14.80 4.40 -2.83
N ALA A 64 15.60 5.45 -2.68
CA ALA A 64 17.00 5.36 -2.30
C ALA A 64 17.21 4.68 -0.93
N VAL A 65 16.26 4.89 -0.01
CA VAL A 65 16.18 4.30 1.32
C VAL A 65 14.73 3.89 1.62
N PRO A 66 14.46 3.05 2.65
CA PRO A 66 13.10 2.73 3.05
C PRO A 66 12.28 3.99 3.34
N LEU A 67 10.99 4.00 2.95
CA LEU A 67 10.12 5.20 3.06
C LEU A 67 10.08 5.79 4.48
N ALA A 68 10.16 4.93 5.50
CA ALA A 68 10.18 5.34 6.90
C ALA A 68 11.44 6.16 7.27
N VAL A 69 12.61 5.84 6.70
CA VAL A 69 13.85 6.58 6.93
C VAL A 69 13.70 8.01 6.39
N THR A 70 13.17 8.14 5.17
CA THR A 70 12.86 9.44 4.57
C THR A 70 11.84 10.21 5.41
N ALA A 71 10.78 9.54 5.88
CA ALA A 71 9.73 10.16 6.69
C ALA A 71 10.22 10.67 8.05
N LEU A 72 11.36 10.17 8.57
CA LEU A 72 11.98 10.62 9.81
C LEU A 72 12.96 11.81 9.61
N LEU A 73 13.26 12.20 8.37
CA LEU A 73 14.15 13.33 8.10
C LEU A 73 13.72 14.63 8.80
N PRO A 74 12.43 15.05 8.79
CA PRO A 74 12.01 16.27 9.48
C PRO A 74 12.29 16.24 10.99
N ALA A 75 12.05 15.10 11.65
CA ALA A 75 12.29 14.94 13.08
C ALA A 75 13.77 15.19 13.47
N LEU A 76 14.69 14.83 12.58
CA LEU A 76 16.13 15.04 12.77
C LEU A 76 16.59 16.42 12.29
N LEU A 77 16.21 16.80 11.07
CA LEU A 77 16.77 17.96 10.39
C LEU A 77 16.14 19.27 10.84
N PHE A 78 14.86 19.32 11.21
CA PHE A 78 14.23 20.58 11.59
C PHE A 78 14.88 21.20 12.84
N PRO A 79 15.20 20.43 13.91
CA PRO A 79 15.94 20.97 15.05
C PRO A 79 17.38 21.34 14.71
N MET A 80 18.05 20.56 13.86
CA MET A 80 19.44 20.82 13.46
C MET A 80 19.58 22.07 12.61
N LEU A 81 18.60 22.35 11.77
CA LEU A 81 18.56 23.52 10.87
C LEU A 81 17.91 24.75 11.52
N GLY A 82 17.46 24.64 12.77
CA GLY A 82 16.78 25.73 13.48
C GLY A 82 15.39 26.07 12.93
N ILE A 83 14.74 25.15 12.21
CA ILE A 83 13.40 25.33 11.60
C ILE A 83 12.30 25.20 12.66
N ALA A 84 12.43 24.23 13.57
CA ALA A 84 11.44 23.97 14.62
C ALA A 84 12.11 23.32 15.83
N LYS A 85 11.48 23.41 17.01
CA LYS A 85 11.95 22.67 18.19
C LYS A 85 11.75 21.17 17.97
N ALA A 86 12.57 20.35 18.63
CA ALA A 86 12.48 18.88 18.53
C ALA A 86 11.09 18.33 18.89
N ALA A 87 10.44 18.90 19.91
CA ALA A 87 9.08 18.51 20.30
C ALA A 87 8.06 18.80 19.19
N ASP A 88 8.13 19.99 18.58
CA ASP A 88 7.21 20.41 17.52
C ASP A 88 7.40 19.57 16.25
N ALA A 89 8.66 19.25 15.91
CA ALA A 89 8.98 18.36 14.80
C ALA A 89 8.51 16.91 15.04
N ALA A 90 8.47 16.45 16.29
CA ALA A 90 8.05 15.09 16.66
C ALA A 90 6.53 14.93 16.86
N HIS A 91 5.80 16.01 17.15
CA HIS A 91 4.36 15.96 17.45
C HIS A 91 3.51 15.26 16.36
N PRO A 92 3.73 15.48 15.04
CA PRO A 92 2.94 14.83 13.99
C PRO A 92 3.02 13.30 13.99
N TYR A 93 4.10 12.70 14.52
CA TYR A 93 4.26 11.25 14.59
C TYR A 93 3.36 10.60 15.66
N ALA A 94 2.80 11.39 16.57
CA ALA A 94 1.85 10.96 17.59
C ALA A 94 0.38 11.23 17.20
N HIS A 95 0.09 11.52 15.93
CA HIS A 95 -1.27 11.79 15.48
C HIS A 95 -2.20 10.58 15.73
N PRO A 96 -3.45 10.77 16.21
CA PRO A 96 -4.36 9.67 16.54
C PRO A 96 -4.59 8.66 15.40
N LEU A 97 -4.57 9.13 14.14
CA LEU A 97 -4.68 8.26 12.96
C LEU A 97 -3.52 7.25 12.83
N VAL A 98 -2.32 7.57 13.31
CA VAL A 98 -1.19 6.63 13.34
C VAL A 98 -1.53 5.46 14.27
N PHE A 99 -2.10 5.75 15.44
CA PHE A 99 -2.55 4.71 16.39
C PHE A 99 -3.76 3.92 15.87
N LEU A 100 -4.68 4.58 15.16
CA LEU A 100 -5.78 3.88 14.48
C LEU A 100 -5.25 2.86 13.46
N PHE A 101 -4.26 3.24 12.65
CA PHE A 101 -3.60 2.33 11.72
C PHE A 101 -2.88 1.19 12.41
N LEU A 102 -2.15 1.48 13.50
CA LEU A 102 -1.50 0.46 14.31
C LEU A 102 -2.51 -0.56 14.85
N GLY A 103 -3.62 -0.10 15.43
CA GLY A 103 -4.70 -0.98 15.89
C GLY A 103 -5.33 -1.80 14.77
N GLY A 104 -5.56 -1.17 13.60
CA GLY A 104 -6.02 -1.84 12.39
C GLY A 104 -5.09 -2.96 11.93
N PHE A 105 -3.77 -2.73 11.91
CA PHE A 105 -2.79 -3.75 11.57
C PHE A 105 -2.76 -4.90 12.58
N VAL A 106 -2.88 -4.62 13.88
CA VAL A 106 -2.98 -5.67 14.92
C VAL A 106 -4.20 -6.56 14.68
N ILE A 107 -5.35 -5.96 14.34
CA ILE A 107 -6.57 -6.71 14.00
C ILE A 107 -6.35 -7.53 12.72
N ALA A 108 -5.79 -6.92 11.66
CA ALA A 108 -5.51 -7.59 10.40
C ALA A 108 -4.57 -8.79 10.58
N LEU A 109 -3.47 -8.63 11.32
CA LEU A 109 -2.54 -9.71 11.66
C LEU A 109 -3.20 -10.82 12.49
N THR A 110 -4.16 -10.47 13.34
CA THR A 110 -4.94 -11.47 14.10
C THR A 110 -5.84 -12.26 13.15
N ILE A 111 -6.58 -11.59 12.27
CA ILE A 111 -7.39 -12.24 11.22
C ILE A 111 -6.52 -13.13 10.33
N GLU A 112 -5.29 -12.71 10.04
CA GLU A 112 -4.30 -13.48 9.29
C GLU A 112 -3.89 -14.75 10.03
N ARG A 113 -3.46 -14.61 11.29
CA ARG A 113 -3.02 -15.72 12.14
C ARG A 113 -4.06 -16.83 12.28
N TRP A 114 -5.34 -16.47 12.32
CA TRP A 114 -6.44 -17.43 12.43
C TRP A 114 -6.96 -17.95 11.08
N ASN A 115 -6.35 -17.54 9.96
CA ASN A 115 -6.80 -17.86 8.60
C ASN A 115 -8.28 -17.51 8.34
N LEU A 116 -8.83 -16.54 9.10
CA LEU A 116 -10.25 -16.18 9.01
C LEU A 116 -10.56 -15.59 7.63
N HIS A 117 -9.70 -14.70 7.15
CA HIS A 117 -9.76 -14.12 5.81
C HIS A 117 -9.83 -15.20 4.72
N ARG A 118 -9.02 -16.27 4.80
CA ARG A 118 -9.02 -17.39 3.85
C ARG A 118 -10.34 -18.15 3.87
N ARG A 119 -10.90 -18.40 5.06
CA ARG A 119 -12.20 -19.06 5.22
C ARG A 119 -13.33 -18.25 4.59
N VAL A 120 -13.32 -16.93 4.82
CA VAL A 120 -14.30 -16.00 4.23
C VAL A 120 -14.16 -15.97 2.70
N ALA A 121 -12.94 -15.86 2.17
CA ALA A 121 -12.70 -15.86 0.72
C ALA A 121 -13.21 -17.15 0.05
N ILE A 122 -12.87 -18.31 0.61
CA ILE A 122 -13.34 -19.60 0.08
C ILE A 122 -14.86 -19.68 0.15
N ALA A 123 -15.48 -19.26 1.27
CA ALA A 123 -16.94 -19.24 1.39
C ALA A 123 -17.60 -18.40 0.27
N ILE A 124 -17.11 -17.18 0.03
CA ILE A 124 -17.62 -16.31 -1.03
C ILE A 124 -17.47 -16.97 -2.42
N VAL A 125 -16.30 -17.55 -2.71
CA VAL A 125 -16.05 -18.20 -3.99
C VAL A 125 -16.90 -19.47 -4.17
N THR A 126 -17.13 -20.24 -3.11
CA THR A 126 -18.00 -21.44 -3.19
C THR A 126 -19.45 -21.08 -3.49
N VAL A 127 -19.94 -19.93 -3.01
CA VAL A 127 -21.28 -19.43 -3.33
C VAL A 127 -21.39 -18.99 -4.79
N ALA A 128 -20.31 -18.47 -5.39
CA ALA A 128 -20.30 -18.04 -6.78
C ALA A 128 -20.52 -19.19 -7.80
N GLY A 129 -20.20 -20.42 -7.40
CA GLY A 129 -20.36 -21.62 -8.23
C GLY A 129 -19.25 -21.76 -9.28
N VAL A 130 -19.53 -22.49 -10.38
CA VAL A 130 -18.52 -22.90 -11.37
C VAL A 130 -18.52 -22.07 -12.66
N ARG A 131 -19.40 -21.08 -12.78
CA ARG A 131 -19.51 -20.26 -13.97
C ARG A 131 -18.38 -19.22 -14.02
N PRO A 132 -17.60 -19.09 -15.12
CA PRO A 132 -16.44 -18.19 -15.19
C PRO A 132 -16.74 -16.72 -14.85
N ASP A 133 -17.86 -16.18 -15.34
CA ASP A 133 -18.37 -14.83 -15.06
C ASP A 133 -18.64 -14.62 -13.56
N ARG A 134 -19.29 -15.60 -12.92
CA ARG A 134 -19.60 -15.53 -11.49
C ARG A 134 -18.36 -15.72 -10.63
N LEU A 135 -17.42 -16.56 -11.06
CA LEU A 135 -16.15 -16.74 -10.37
C LEU A 135 -15.36 -15.44 -10.31
N ILE A 136 -15.21 -14.74 -11.44
CA ILE A 136 -14.52 -13.44 -11.46
C ILE A 136 -15.21 -12.46 -10.50
N GLY A 137 -16.55 -12.32 -10.59
CA GLY A 137 -17.30 -11.44 -9.68
C GLY A 137 -17.16 -11.84 -8.20
N GLY A 138 -17.19 -13.13 -7.88
CA GLY A 138 -16.98 -13.64 -6.52
C GLY A 138 -15.58 -13.35 -6.00
N PHE A 139 -14.55 -13.51 -6.83
CA PHE A 139 -13.18 -13.13 -6.50
C PHE A 139 -13.04 -11.61 -6.32
N MET A 140 -13.69 -10.80 -7.16
CA MET A 140 -13.69 -9.34 -7.00
C MET A 140 -14.31 -8.92 -5.67
N LEU A 141 -15.49 -9.45 -5.34
CA LEU A 141 -16.17 -9.15 -4.07
C LEU A 141 -15.35 -9.61 -2.85
N ALA A 142 -14.81 -10.83 -2.88
CA ALA A 142 -13.98 -11.35 -1.81
C ALA A 142 -12.70 -10.52 -1.64
N THR A 143 -12.02 -10.22 -2.74
CA THR A 143 -10.77 -9.44 -2.72
C THR A 143 -11.02 -8.02 -2.23
N ALA A 144 -12.04 -7.34 -2.76
CA ALA A 144 -12.38 -5.99 -2.31
C ALA A 144 -12.74 -5.97 -0.82
N GLY A 145 -13.61 -6.90 -0.39
CA GLY A 145 -14.02 -7.02 1.01
C GLY A 145 -12.86 -7.28 1.97
N LEU A 146 -11.90 -8.14 1.61
CA LEU A 146 -10.69 -8.36 2.40
C LEU A 146 -9.78 -7.11 2.43
N SER A 147 -9.62 -6.45 1.28
CA SER A 147 -8.79 -5.25 1.18
C SER A 147 -9.35 -4.04 1.92
N MET A 148 -10.62 -4.07 2.33
CA MET A 148 -11.17 -3.06 3.24
C MET A 148 -10.52 -3.08 4.63
N TRP A 149 -9.97 -4.22 5.05
CA TRP A 149 -9.48 -4.44 6.42
C TRP A 149 -8.01 -4.83 6.48
N VAL A 150 -7.46 -5.26 5.36
CA VAL A 150 -6.09 -5.72 5.18
C VAL A 150 -5.43 -4.85 4.11
N SER A 151 -4.10 -4.80 4.07
CA SER A 151 -3.40 -4.06 3.00
C SER A 151 -3.67 -4.65 1.61
N ASN A 152 -3.77 -3.78 0.60
CA ASN A 152 -3.97 -4.18 -0.81
C ASN A 152 -2.93 -5.21 -1.27
N THR A 153 -1.66 -5.03 -0.89
CA THR A 153 -0.57 -5.93 -1.23
C THR A 153 -0.77 -7.31 -0.61
N ALA A 154 -1.03 -7.38 0.70
CA ALA A 154 -1.26 -8.66 1.36
C ALA A 154 -2.50 -9.36 0.79
N THR A 155 -3.60 -8.63 0.59
CA THR A 155 -4.82 -9.19 -0.02
C THR A 155 -4.54 -9.78 -1.40
N THR A 156 -3.79 -9.07 -2.25
CA THR A 156 -3.41 -9.57 -3.57
C THR A 156 -2.55 -10.83 -3.47
N LEU A 157 -1.52 -10.82 -2.61
CA LEU A 157 -0.63 -11.97 -2.42
C LEU A 157 -1.36 -13.21 -1.89
N MET A 158 -2.43 -13.03 -1.11
CA MET A 158 -3.28 -14.12 -0.64
C MET A 158 -4.22 -14.64 -1.72
N MET A 159 -4.83 -13.74 -2.49
CA MET A 159 -5.85 -14.09 -3.48
C MET A 159 -5.27 -14.67 -4.78
N VAL A 160 -4.06 -14.24 -5.19
CA VAL A 160 -3.42 -14.73 -6.42
C VAL A 160 -3.20 -16.26 -6.40
N PRO A 161 -2.60 -16.88 -5.37
CA PRO A 161 -2.44 -18.33 -5.32
C PRO A 161 -3.78 -19.09 -5.34
N ILE A 162 -4.82 -18.54 -4.71
CA ILE A 162 -6.17 -19.12 -4.72
C ILE A 162 -6.78 -19.03 -6.14
N GLY A 163 -6.65 -17.87 -6.79
CA GLY A 163 -7.09 -17.67 -8.17
C GLY A 163 -6.36 -18.58 -9.16
N LEU A 164 -5.04 -18.73 -9.02
CA LEU A 164 -4.24 -19.65 -9.81
C LEU A 164 -4.67 -21.12 -9.59
N SER A 165 -5.04 -21.50 -8.37
CA SER A 165 -5.57 -22.84 -8.09
C SER A 165 -6.90 -23.09 -8.82
N VAL A 166 -7.75 -22.07 -8.94
CA VAL A 166 -9.02 -22.16 -9.70
C VAL A 166 -8.76 -22.21 -11.20
N VAL A 167 -7.82 -21.40 -11.72
CA VAL A 167 -7.37 -21.47 -13.11
C VAL A 167 -6.86 -22.88 -13.43
N ALA A 168 -5.96 -23.41 -12.58
CA ALA A 168 -5.42 -24.75 -12.74
C ALA A 168 -6.48 -25.86 -12.62
N PHE A 169 -7.56 -25.67 -11.86
CA PHE A 169 -8.67 -26.63 -11.78
C PHE A 169 -9.54 -26.62 -13.06
N ILE A 170 -9.84 -25.44 -13.58
CA ILE A 170 -10.60 -25.28 -14.84
C ILE A 170 -9.77 -25.79 -16.02
N GLU A 171 -8.46 -25.56 -15.99
CA GLU A 171 -7.53 -26.15 -16.95
C GLU A 171 -7.37 -27.65 -16.70
N GLY A 172 -7.28 -28.13 -15.46
CA GLY A 172 -7.01 -29.52 -15.07
C GLY A 172 -8.01 -30.57 -15.57
N HIS A 173 -9.16 -30.17 -16.12
CA HIS A 173 -10.03 -31.01 -16.94
C HIS A 173 -9.44 -31.32 -18.34
N ARG A 174 -8.17 -30.99 -18.57
CA ARG A 174 -7.40 -31.32 -19.77
C ARG A 174 -7.08 -32.80 -19.83
N GLN A 175 -7.45 -33.41 -20.95
CA GLN A 175 -6.76 -34.58 -21.43
C GLN A 175 -5.36 -34.14 -21.94
N ASN A 176 -4.28 -34.68 -21.35
CA ASN A 176 -2.95 -34.78 -21.97
C ASN A 176 -2.25 -33.49 -22.46
N GLY A 177 -1.99 -32.51 -21.59
CA GLY A 177 -0.88 -31.57 -21.84
C GLY A 177 -0.98 -30.58 -23.02
N ALA A 178 -2.14 -30.42 -23.67
CA ALA A 178 -2.37 -29.49 -24.79
C ALA A 178 -1.97 -28.01 -24.50
N PRO A 179 -1.89 -27.06 -25.42
CA PRO A 179 -1.82 -25.64 -25.05
C PRO A 179 -3.17 -25.14 -24.46
N PRO A 180 -3.20 -24.08 -23.61
CA PRO A 180 -4.45 -23.50 -23.14
C PRO A 180 -5.28 -22.96 -24.32
N THR A 181 -6.60 -23.10 -24.26
CA THR A 181 -7.46 -22.45 -25.26
C THR A 181 -7.45 -20.93 -25.07
N PRO A 182 -7.70 -20.14 -26.13
CA PRO A 182 -7.78 -18.68 -26.01
C PRO A 182 -8.81 -18.19 -24.97
N ALA A 183 -9.87 -18.97 -24.72
CA ALA A 183 -10.86 -18.65 -23.71
C ALA A 183 -10.34 -18.84 -22.27
N GLN A 184 -9.59 -19.92 -22.03
CA GLN A 184 -8.96 -20.19 -20.73
C GLN A 184 -7.88 -19.15 -20.40
N ASP A 185 -7.06 -18.80 -21.38
CA ASP A 185 -6.03 -17.77 -21.21
C ASP A 185 -6.65 -16.39 -20.93
N ARG A 186 -7.74 -16.02 -21.62
CA ARG A 186 -8.50 -14.80 -21.29
C ARG A 186 -9.11 -14.86 -19.88
N PHE A 187 -9.63 -16.01 -19.46
CA PHE A 187 -10.16 -16.18 -18.11
C PHE A 187 -9.07 -16.01 -17.04
N ALA A 188 -7.91 -16.67 -17.21
CA ALA A 188 -6.80 -16.58 -16.27
C ALA A 188 -6.29 -15.14 -16.13
N ARG A 189 -6.05 -14.46 -17.27
CA ARG A 189 -5.66 -13.04 -17.28
C ARG A 189 -6.72 -12.14 -16.67
N GLY A 190 -7.99 -12.35 -17.03
CA GLY A 190 -9.12 -11.61 -16.49
C GLY A 190 -9.26 -11.77 -14.97
N LEU A 191 -9.12 -12.98 -14.45
CA LEU A 191 -9.20 -13.26 -13.02
C LEU A 191 -8.07 -12.58 -12.24
N LEU A 192 -6.83 -12.64 -12.73
CA LEU A 192 -5.68 -12.01 -12.07
C LEU A 192 -5.78 -10.48 -12.08
N LEU A 193 -6.21 -9.89 -13.20
CA LEU A 193 -6.48 -8.45 -13.28
C LEU A 193 -7.63 -8.04 -12.36
N ALA A 194 -8.69 -8.83 -12.31
CA ALA A 194 -9.84 -8.61 -11.45
C ALA A 194 -9.44 -8.60 -9.96
N ILE A 195 -8.57 -9.52 -9.53
CA ILE A 195 -8.00 -9.52 -8.17
C ILE A 195 -7.20 -8.23 -7.93
N ALA A 196 -6.30 -7.84 -8.85
CA ALA A 196 -5.47 -6.65 -8.68
C ALA A 196 -6.29 -5.34 -8.57
N TYR A 197 -7.30 -5.18 -9.42
CA TYR A 197 -8.19 -4.03 -9.38
C TYR A 197 -9.09 -4.06 -8.15
N ALA A 198 -9.70 -5.20 -7.83
CA ALA A 198 -10.58 -5.31 -6.68
C ALA A 198 -9.86 -5.06 -5.35
N ALA A 199 -8.60 -5.50 -5.21
CA ALA A 199 -7.79 -5.17 -4.03
C ALA A 199 -7.61 -3.64 -3.89
N SER A 200 -7.23 -2.97 -4.98
CA SER A 200 -7.05 -1.52 -4.99
C SER A 200 -8.35 -0.77 -4.69
N ILE A 201 -9.48 -1.20 -5.29
CA ILE A 201 -10.80 -0.61 -5.08
C ILE A 201 -11.26 -0.80 -3.63
N GLY A 202 -11.16 -2.02 -3.10
CA GLY A 202 -11.54 -2.35 -1.73
C GLY A 202 -10.79 -1.53 -0.68
N GLY A 203 -9.51 -1.25 -0.91
CA GLY A 203 -8.70 -0.40 -0.04
C GLY A 203 -9.22 1.03 0.12
N THR A 204 -10.04 1.53 -0.80
CA THR A 204 -10.63 2.88 -0.70
C THR A 204 -11.85 2.94 0.25
N ALA A 205 -12.43 1.79 0.60
CA ALA A 205 -13.70 1.72 1.29
C ALA A 205 -13.65 2.16 2.77
N THR A 206 -12.53 1.95 3.46
CA THR A 206 -12.35 2.28 4.89
C THR A 206 -11.08 3.09 5.12
N LEU A 207 -10.97 3.76 6.27
CA LEU A 207 -9.74 4.49 6.63
C LEU A 207 -8.51 3.58 6.73
N ILE A 208 -8.68 2.32 7.12
CA ILE A 208 -7.57 1.38 7.40
C ILE A 208 -7.04 0.74 6.11
N GLY A 209 -7.86 0.67 5.05
CA GLY A 209 -7.51 -0.04 3.82
C GLY A 209 -6.24 0.48 3.14
N THR A 210 -6.03 1.80 3.09
CA THR A 210 -4.82 2.38 2.49
C THR A 210 -4.38 3.70 3.14
N PRO A 211 -3.06 3.97 3.30
CA PRO A 211 -2.55 5.18 3.94
C PRO A 211 -3.07 6.53 3.38
N PRO A 212 -3.28 6.70 2.07
CA PRO A 212 -3.88 7.93 1.51
C PRO A 212 -5.22 8.32 2.15
N ASN A 213 -6.03 7.35 2.59
CA ASN A 213 -7.32 7.62 3.23
C ASN A 213 -7.13 8.32 4.58
N ALA A 214 -6.22 7.80 5.41
CA ALA A 214 -5.85 8.45 6.67
C ALA A 214 -5.21 9.82 6.44
N PHE A 215 -4.33 9.92 5.45
CA PHE A 215 -3.69 11.19 5.14
C PHE A 215 -4.74 12.26 4.80
N LEU A 216 -5.70 11.93 3.93
CA LEU A 216 -6.79 12.85 3.59
C LEU A 216 -7.65 13.20 4.81
N ALA A 217 -8.03 12.22 5.62
CA ALA A 217 -8.82 12.45 6.84
C ALA A 217 -8.07 13.38 7.83
N GLY A 218 -6.78 13.16 8.04
CA GLY A 218 -5.94 14.00 8.88
C GLY A 218 -5.77 15.42 8.32
N TYR A 219 -5.56 15.55 7.01
CA TYR A 219 -5.45 16.83 6.32
C TYR A 219 -6.75 17.65 6.44
N LEU A 220 -7.90 17.03 6.22
CA LEU A 220 -9.21 17.68 6.33
C LEU A 220 -9.53 18.10 7.77
N ALA A 221 -9.17 17.28 8.75
CA ALA A 221 -9.33 17.62 10.16
C ALA A 221 -8.48 18.84 10.55
N GLN A 222 -7.20 18.85 10.15
CA GLN A 222 -6.26 19.92 10.56
C GLN A 222 -6.48 21.24 9.81
N ASN A 223 -6.72 21.19 8.49
CA ASN A 223 -6.72 22.40 7.65
C ASN A 223 -8.12 22.93 7.34
N HIS A 224 -9.16 22.09 7.49
CA HIS A 224 -10.53 22.46 7.16
C HIS A 224 -11.52 22.25 8.31
N GLY A 225 -11.06 21.76 9.47
CA GLY A 225 -11.92 21.48 10.63
C GLY A 225 -12.95 20.36 10.38
N VAL A 226 -12.75 19.55 9.32
CA VAL A 226 -13.67 18.47 8.95
C VAL A 226 -13.17 17.17 9.55
N ASP A 227 -13.79 16.73 10.64
CA ASP A 227 -13.50 15.42 11.23
C ASP A 227 -14.21 14.30 10.45
N LEU A 228 -13.40 13.50 9.74
CA LEU A 228 -13.80 12.28 9.07
C LEU A 228 -13.42 11.07 9.92
N GLY A 229 -14.19 10.84 10.98
CA GLY A 229 -14.10 9.60 11.77
C GLY A 229 -14.37 8.34 10.92
N PHE A 230 -14.03 7.18 11.47
CA PHE A 230 -14.08 5.89 10.77
C PHE A 230 -15.45 5.59 10.11
N ALA A 231 -16.55 5.72 10.87
CA ALA A 231 -17.88 5.46 10.35
C ALA A 231 -18.29 6.46 9.25
N ARG A 232 -17.91 7.74 9.41
CA ARG A 232 -18.21 8.78 8.43
C ARG A 232 -17.46 8.56 7.12
N TRP A 233 -16.22 8.09 7.20
CA TRP A 233 -15.49 7.66 6.01
C TRP A 233 -16.20 6.51 5.31
N MET A 234 -16.64 5.48 6.05
CA MET A 234 -17.31 4.32 5.43
C MET A 234 -18.60 4.71 4.68
N LEU A 235 -19.33 5.72 5.15
CA LEU A 235 -20.51 6.25 4.45
C LEU A 235 -20.17 6.86 3.08
N LEU A 236 -18.92 7.24 2.84
CA LEU A 236 -18.43 7.73 1.55
C LEU A 236 -17.69 6.64 0.78
N GLY A 237 -16.75 5.96 1.44
CA GLY A 237 -15.83 5.00 0.83
C GLY A 237 -16.52 3.73 0.35
N ILE A 238 -17.45 3.16 1.12
CA ILE A 238 -18.15 1.92 0.71
C ILE A 238 -19.00 2.17 -0.54
N PRO A 239 -19.84 3.22 -0.61
CA PRO A 239 -20.58 3.52 -1.84
C PRO A 239 -19.66 3.74 -3.05
N LEU A 240 -18.57 4.50 -2.88
CA LEU A 240 -17.60 4.73 -3.95
C LEU A 240 -16.97 3.43 -4.45
N ALA A 241 -16.43 2.62 -3.53
CA ALA A 241 -15.82 1.34 -3.86
C ALA A 241 -16.82 0.38 -4.53
N THR A 242 -18.09 0.40 -4.12
CA THR A 242 -19.15 -0.39 -4.74
C THR A 242 -19.38 0.02 -6.19
N VAL A 243 -19.51 1.32 -6.46
CA VAL A 243 -19.67 1.83 -7.83
C VAL A 243 -18.46 1.47 -8.69
N MET A 244 -17.25 1.64 -8.17
CA MET A 244 -16.01 1.28 -8.87
C MET A 244 -15.95 -0.22 -9.17
N LEU A 245 -16.36 -1.08 -8.23
CA LEU A 245 -16.33 -2.53 -8.41
C LEU A 245 -17.37 -3.01 -9.44
N LEU A 246 -18.51 -2.34 -9.55
CA LEU A 246 -19.51 -2.62 -10.56
C LEU A 246 -19.11 -2.13 -11.96
N ALA A 247 -18.25 -1.11 -12.03
CA ALA A 247 -17.76 -0.56 -13.29
C ALA A 247 -16.50 -1.26 -13.84
N ALA A 248 -15.76 -1.97 -12.99
CA ALA A 248 -14.54 -2.71 -13.31
C ALA A 248 -14.83 -4.08 -13.93
#